data_AF-A0A9W4FGG6-F1
#
_entry.id   AF-A0A9W4FGG6-F1
#
_cell.length_a   1.000
_cell.length_b   1.000
_cell.length_c   1.000
_cell.angle_alpha   90.00
_cell.angle_beta   90.00
_cell.angle_gamma   90.00
#
_symmetry.space_group_name_H-M   'P 1'
#
loop_
_entity.id
_entity.type
_entity.pdbx_description
1 polymer ?
#
loop_
_entity_poly.entity_id
_entity_poly.type
_entity_poly.pdbx_seq_one_letter_code
_entity_poly.pdbx_strand_id
1 'polypeptide(L)'
;MRAKPEILDFRRKARVKTYRQHNCSRQHRNETTFLECALGTKVNWIAGVGQYASISWCNGRRRRGHYATVILCETLEDARHRKAEIDYIACGGGCERKHQVVRVEIRSY
;
A
#
# COMPACT_ATOMS: atom_id res chain seq x y z
N MET A 1 -47.61 -1.06 -0.33
CA MET A 1 -46.34 -1.83 -0.33
C MET A 1 -45.28 -0.96 0.35
N ARG A 2 -44.85 -1.29 1.57
CA ARG A 2 -43.83 -0.52 2.29
C ARG A 2 -42.45 -1.02 1.88
N ALA A 3 -41.66 -0.19 1.22
CA ALA A 3 -40.26 -0.46 0.94
C ALA A 3 -39.52 -0.66 2.27
N LYS A 4 -38.81 -1.79 2.43
CA LYS A 4 -37.89 -2.00 3.55
C LYS A 4 -36.70 -1.06 3.36
N PRO A 5 -36.25 -0.34 4.40
CA PRO A 5 -34.96 0.32 4.32
C PRO A 5 -33.89 -0.77 4.29
N GLU A 6 -33.25 -0.94 3.14
CA GLU A 6 -32.01 -1.69 3.05
C GLU A 6 -31.00 -0.98 3.94
N ILE A 7 -30.79 -1.50 5.14
CA ILE A 7 -29.66 -1.15 6.00
C ILE A 7 -28.42 -1.53 5.17
N LEU A 8 -27.84 -0.53 4.50
CA LEU A 8 -26.56 -0.60 3.83
C LEU A 8 -25.57 -1.23 4.81
N ASP A 9 -25.26 -2.51 4.61
CA ASP A 9 -24.26 -3.23 5.37
C ASP A 9 -22.88 -2.65 5.02
N PHE A 10 -22.49 -1.60 5.75
CA PHE A 10 -21.18 -0.94 5.66
C PHE A 10 -19.99 -1.89 5.95
N ARG A 11 -20.26 -3.15 6.32
CA ARG A 11 -19.25 -4.17 6.62
C ARG A 11 -18.59 -4.75 5.37
N ARG A 12 -19.11 -4.44 4.16
CA ARG A 12 -18.39 -4.64 2.89
C ARG A 12 -17.41 -3.51 2.55
N LYS A 13 -16.78 -2.87 3.56
CA LYS A 13 -15.54 -2.10 3.35
C LYS A 13 -14.54 -3.02 2.64
N ALA A 14 -14.29 -2.75 1.36
CA ALA A 14 -13.42 -3.55 0.50
C ALA A 14 -12.15 -3.93 1.26
N ARG A 15 -11.94 -5.24 1.44
CA ARG A 15 -10.80 -5.81 2.17
C ARG A 15 -9.52 -5.35 1.49
N VAL A 16 -8.88 -4.34 2.06
CA VAL A 16 -7.53 -3.95 1.68
C VAL A 16 -6.57 -5.00 2.23
N LYS A 17 -5.55 -5.37 1.44
CA LYS A 17 -4.53 -6.33 1.90
C LYS A 17 -3.80 -5.72 3.09
N THR A 18 -3.69 -6.44 4.19
CA THR A 18 -2.97 -5.96 5.37
C THR A 18 -1.57 -6.53 5.41
N TYR A 19 -0.58 -5.67 5.48
CA TYR A 19 0.80 -6.03 5.76
C TYR A 19 0.97 -5.94 7.27
N ARG A 20 1.16 -7.11 7.90
CA ARG A 20 1.28 -7.27 9.34
C ARG A 20 2.37 -8.29 9.65
N GLN A 21 2.88 -8.24 10.88
CA GLN A 21 3.75 -9.26 11.48
C GLN A 21 4.98 -9.61 10.64
N HIS A 22 6.06 -8.88 10.85
CA HIS A 22 7.40 -9.38 10.56
C HIS A 22 8.05 -9.88 11.85
N ASN A 23 9.00 -10.81 11.79
CA ASN A 23 9.75 -11.27 12.97
C ASN A 23 10.52 -10.13 13.66
N CYS A 24 10.79 -9.03 12.93
CA CYS A 24 11.36 -7.77 13.42
C CYS A 24 10.30 -6.77 13.95
N SER A 25 9.01 -7.15 14.06
CA SER A 25 7.90 -6.21 14.34
C SER A 25 8.03 -5.38 15.61
N ARG A 26 8.71 -5.89 16.64
CA ARG A 26 9.00 -5.15 17.88
C ARG A 26 10.04 -4.03 17.71
N GLN A 27 10.77 -4.02 16.59
CA GLN A 27 11.81 -3.04 16.28
C GLN A 27 11.30 -1.92 15.37
N HIS A 28 10.07 -2.02 14.87
CA HIS A 28 9.50 -1.05 13.94
C HIS A 28 8.79 0.06 14.71
N ARG A 29 9.34 1.26 14.65
CA ARG A 29 8.77 2.43 15.33
C ARG A 29 7.67 3.11 14.51
N ASN A 30 7.64 2.88 13.20
CA ASN A 30 6.68 3.49 12.28
C ASN A 30 6.48 2.62 11.03
N GLU A 31 5.49 2.97 10.22
CA GLU A 31 5.11 2.24 9.00
C GLU A 31 6.21 2.22 7.95
N THR A 32 6.98 3.30 7.84
CA THR A 32 8.13 3.41 6.93
C THR A 32 9.17 2.33 7.26
N THR A 33 9.63 2.27 8.51
CA THR A 33 10.62 1.27 8.95
C THR A 33 10.09 -0.15 8.82
N PHE A 34 8.80 -0.38 9.08
CA PHE A 34 8.18 -1.67 8.83
C PHE A 34 8.25 -2.06 7.35
N LEU A 35 7.92 -1.15 6.44
CA LEU A 35 7.92 -1.41 5.00
C LEU A 35 9.33 -1.60 4.46
N GLU A 36 10.32 -0.88 4.98
CA GLU A 36 11.73 -1.11 4.68
C GLU A 36 12.16 -2.53 5.09
N CYS A 37 11.83 -2.99 6.31
CA CYS A 37 12.13 -4.38 6.74
C CYS A 37 11.38 -5.39 5.84
N ALA A 38 10.09 -5.19 5.60
CA ALA A 38 9.22 -6.15 4.91
C ALA A 38 9.49 -6.28 3.40
N LEU A 39 9.86 -5.19 2.73
CA LEU A 39 10.15 -5.16 1.30
C LEU A 39 11.64 -5.33 1.01
N GLY A 40 12.51 -5.04 1.99
CA GLY A 40 13.96 -5.26 1.94
C GLY A 40 14.63 -4.52 0.78
N THR A 41 15.56 -5.21 0.11
CA THR A 41 16.33 -4.66 -1.02
C THR A 41 15.49 -4.27 -2.24
N LYS A 42 14.19 -4.60 -2.25
CA LYS A 42 13.26 -4.21 -3.31
C LYS A 42 12.79 -2.77 -3.15
N VAL A 43 12.93 -2.14 -1.99
CA VAL A 43 12.51 -0.74 -1.82
C VAL A 43 13.37 0.17 -2.69
N ASN A 44 12.73 0.97 -3.53
CA ASN A 44 13.40 2.04 -4.26
C ASN A 44 13.33 3.34 -3.45
N TRP A 45 12.13 3.70 -2.99
CA TRP A 45 11.89 4.82 -2.08
C TRP A 45 10.51 4.67 -1.42
N ILE A 46 10.38 5.30 -0.25
CA ILE A 46 9.13 5.44 0.50
C ILE A 46 8.96 6.93 0.79
N ALA A 47 7.75 7.45 0.59
CA ALA A 47 7.40 8.81 0.99
C ALA A 47 6.03 8.90 1.62
N GLY A 48 5.75 10.03 2.27
CA GLY A 48 4.50 10.27 2.98
C GLY A 48 4.50 9.62 4.37
N VAL A 49 3.34 9.67 5.01
CA VAL A 49 3.09 9.13 6.34
C VAL A 49 1.67 8.55 6.41
N GLY A 50 1.46 7.61 7.33
CA GLY A 50 0.15 7.02 7.61
C GLY A 50 0.09 5.50 7.45
N GLN A 51 -1.05 4.93 7.82
CA GLN A 51 -1.26 3.48 7.92
C GLN A 51 -1.69 2.81 6.61
N TYR A 52 -1.91 3.57 5.55
CA TYR A 52 -2.25 3.03 4.23
C TYR A 52 -1.10 3.30 3.28
N ALA A 53 -0.87 2.39 2.33
CA ALA A 53 0.22 2.52 1.38
C ALA A 53 -0.24 2.17 -0.03
N SER A 54 0.05 3.04 -0.99
CA SER A 54 0.05 2.72 -2.42
C SER A 54 1.43 2.17 -2.78
N ILE A 55 1.50 0.88 -3.13
CA ILE A 55 2.73 0.20 -3.51
C ILE A 55 2.71 -0.06 -5.01
N SER A 56 3.72 0.46 -5.70
CA SER A 56 3.93 0.24 -7.13
C SER A 56 5.12 -0.68 -7.35
N TRP A 57 4.88 -1.89 -7.87
CA TRP A 57 5.93 -2.82 -8.25
C TRP A 57 6.32 -2.59 -9.71
N CYS A 58 7.50 -2.01 -9.92
CA CYS A 58 7.99 -1.63 -11.24
C CYS A 58 9.23 -2.47 -11.59
N ASN A 59 9.45 -2.68 -12.88
CA ASN A 59 10.64 -3.37 -13.38
C ASN A 59 11.66 -2.36 -13.90
N GLY A 60 12.89 -2.45 -13.42
CA GLY A 60 13.95 -1.53 -13.81
C GLY A 60 14.78 -2.03 -14.95
N ARG A 61 15.04 -1.16 -15.94
CA ARG A 61 16.14 -1.43 -16.87
C ARG A 61 17.52 -1.31 -16.19
N ARG A 62 17.64 -0.49 -15.13
CA ARG A 62 18.91 -0.23 -14.40
C ARG A 62 19.15 -1.10 -13.17
N ARG A 63 18.09 -1.63 -12.54
CA ARG A 63 18.19 -2.59 -11.43
C ARG A 63 17.62 -3.91 -11.91
N ARG A 64 18.41 -5.00 -11.81
CA ARG A 64 17.96 -6.33 -12.20
C ARG A 64 16.84 -6.78 -11.25
N GLY A 65 15.60 -6.79 -11.73
CA GLY A 65 14.43 -7.27 -10.99
C GLY A 65 13.42 -6.18 -10.60
N HIS A 66 12.40 -6.60 -9.84
CA HIS A 66 11.32 -5.72 -9.41
C HIS A 66 11.72 -4.88 -8.20
N TYR A 67 11.40 -3.59 -8.25
CA TYR A 67 11.48 -2.68 -7.11
C TYR A 67 10.12 -2.10 -6.75
N ALA A 68 9.95 -1.78 -5.48
CA ALA A 68 8.76 -1.18 -4.92
C ALA A 68 8.98 0.32 -4.70
N THR A 69 8.06 1.11 -5.23
CA THR A 69 7.86 2.51 -4.82
C THR A 69 6.65 2.57 -3.92
N VAL A 70 6.78 3.22 -2.76
CA VAL A 70 5.70 3.27 -1.77
C VAL A 70 5.34 4.71 -1.42
N ILE A 71 4.04 5.01 -1.45
CA ILE A 71 3.49 6.27 -0.93
C ILE A 71 2.59 5.91 0.23
N LEU A 72 2.95 6.38 1.42
CA LEU A 72 2.17 6.29 2.64
C LEU A 72 1.14 7.42 2.71
N CYS A 73 -0.07 7.05 3.11
CA CYS A 73 -1.24 7.91 3.18
C CYS A 73 -1.96 7.68 4.51
N GLU A 74 -2.52 8.76 5.08
CA GLU A 74 -3.29 8.70 6.33
C GLU A 74 -4.63 7.98 6.16
N THR A 75 -5.23 8.09 4.96
CA THR A 75 -6.55 7.51 4.65
C THR A 75 -6.49 6.49 3.53
N LEU A 76 -7.45 5.56 3.55
CA LEU A 76 -7.60 4.55 2.50
C LEU A 76 -7.99 5.18 1.15
N GLU A 77 -8.76 6.28 1.18
CA GLU A 77 -9.21 6.99 -0.01
C GLU A 77 -8.05 7.67 -0.71
N ASP A 78 -7.16 8.33 0.03
CA ASP A 78 -5.95 8.93 -0.54
C ASP A 78 -5.04 7.86 -1.14
N ALA A 79 -4.82 6.73 -0.45
CA ALA A 79 -4.02 5.63 -1.01
C ALA A 79 -4.61 5.05 -2.30
N ARG A 80 -5.94 4.97 -2.41
CA ARG A 80 -6.63 4.57 -3.65
C ARG A 80 -6.48 5.60 -4.75
N HIS A 81 -6.61 6.89 -4.42
CA HIS A 81 -6.41 7.97 -5.36
C HIS A 81 -4.98 7.94 -5.92
N ARG A 82 -3.96 7.81 -5.05
CA ARG A 82 -2.56 7.65 -5.45
C ARG A 82 -2.32 6.44 -6.32
N LYS A 83 -2.94 5.30 -6.01
CA LYS A 83 -2.88 4.11 -6.88
C LYS A 83 -3.48 4.40 -8.26
N ALA A 84 -4.67 5.00 -8.31
CA ALA A 84 -5.36 5.30 -9.56
C ALA A 84 -4.56 6.29 -10.43
N GLU A 85 -3.96 7.31 -9.81
CA GLU A 85 -3.07 8.27 -10.45
C GLU A 85 -1.86 7.54 -11.08
N ILE A 86 -1.20 6.66 -10.34
CA ILE A 86 -0.05 5.90 -10.87
C ILE A 86 -0.48 4.83 -11.90
N ASP A 87 -1.68 4.24 -11.80
CA ASP A 87 -2.22 3.34 -12.82
C ASP A 87 -2.44 4.05 -14.16
N TYR A 88 -2.90 5.31 -14.09
CA TYR A 88 -3.15 6.15 -15.25
C TYR A 88 -1.84 6.64 -15.90
N ILE A 89 -0.93 7.21 -15.09
CA ILE A 89 0.33 7.79 -15.58
C ILE A 89 1.36 6.70 -15.94
N ALA A 90 1.26 5.52 -15.31
CA ALA A 90 2.26 4.47 -15.27
C ALA A 90 3.59 4.89 -14.63
N CYS A 91 4.27 3.97 -13.94
CA CYS A 91 5.58 4.24 -13.31
C CYS A 91 6.77 4.17 -14.30
N GLY A 92 6.52 4.21 -15.61
CA GLY A 92 7.53 4.18 -16.69
C GLY A 92 7.28 3.14 -17.78
N GLY A 93 8.12 3.13 -18.82
CA GLY A 93 7.90 2.33 -20.05
C GLY A 93 7.95 0.80 -19.91
N GLY A 94 8.26 0.26 -18.73
CA GLY A 94 8.21 -1.17 -18.41
C GLY A 94 7.16 -1.52 -17.35
N CYS A 95 6.21 -0.62 -17.10
CA CYS A 95 5.21 -0.80 -16.07
C CYS A 95 4.19 -1.90 -16.45
N GLU A 96 4.05 -2.91 -15.58
CA GLU A 96 3.03 -3.96 -15.70
C GLU A 96 1.72 -3.61 -14.97
N ARG A 97 1.59 -2.38 -14.46
CA ARG A 97 0.49 -1.92 -13.60
C ARG A 97 0.21 -2.82 -12.39
N LYS A 98 1.25 -3.47 -11.86
CA LYS A 98 1.20 -4.26 -10.62
C LYS A 98 1.23 -3.32 -9.41
N HIS A 99 0.21 -2.48 -9.29
CA HIS A 99 0.05 -1.54 -8.19
C HIS A 99 -1.02 -2.04 -7.21
N GLN A 100 -0.82 -1.82 -5.91
CA GLN A 100 -1.73 -2.30 -4.88
C GLN A 100 -1.87 -1.27 -3.76
N VAL A 101 -3.03 -1.25 -3.11
CA VAL A 101 -3.22 -0.54 -1.84
C VAL A 101 -3.14 -1.56 -0.72
N VAL A 102 -2.35 -1.24 0.31
CA VAL A 102 -2.21 -2.07 1.51
C VAL A 102 -2.47 -1.24 2.77
N ARG A 103 -2.91 -1.88 3.85
CA ARG A 103 -2.86 -1.31 5.20
C ARG A 103 -1.61 -1.83 5.89
N VAL A 104 -0.85 -0.96 6.52
CA VAL A 104 0.31 -1.30 7.34
C VAL A 104 -0.11 -1.33 8.80
N GLU A 105 0.12 -2.45 9.47
CA GLU A 105 -0.14 -2.59 10.90
C GLU A 105 1.18 -2.86 11.65
N ILE A 106 1.65 -1.84 12.36
CA ILE A 106 2.77 -1.95 13.30
C ILE A 106 2.23 -2.30 14.69
N ARG A 107 2.93 -3.17 15.42
CA ARG A 107 2.64 -3.45 16.83
C ARG A 107 3.48 -2.49 17.68
N SER A 108 2.92 -1.34 18.01
CA SER A 108 3.48 -0.42 19.00
C SER A 108 2.98 -0.86 20.38
N TYR A 109 3.90 -1.05 21.33
CA TYR A 109 3.59 -1.25 22.76
C TYR A 109 3.72 0.07 23.50
#